data_AF-A0A1Q3UW20-F1
#
_entry.id   AF-A0A1Q3UW20-F1
#
_cell.length_a   1.000
_cell.length_b   1.000
_cell.length_c   1.000
_cell.angle_alpha   90.00
_cell.angle_beta   90.00
_cell.angle_gamma   90.00
#
_symmetry.space_group_name_H-M   'P 1'
#
loop_
_entity.id
_entity.type
_entity.pdbx_description
1 polymer ?
#
loop_
_entity_poly.entity_id
_entity_poly.type
_entity_poly.pdbx_seq_one_letter_code
_entity_poly.pdbx_strand_id
1 'polypeptide(L)' 'MDPFQAETEANIARWFGIEPPNDAARRMAADLASTIAAFMALRDTLVFEDEPSSFEAALQATKDTGDAATGTKGAGA' A
#
# COMPACT_ATOMS: atom_id res chain seq x y z
N MET A 1 -18.15 2.80 18.05
CA MET A 1 -19.10 1.69 17.83
C MET A 1 -20.43 2.27 17.44
N ASP A 2 -21.07 1.69 16.43
CA ASP A 2 -22.43 2.02 16.03
C ASP A 2 -23.41 1.68 17.19
N PRO A 3 -24.41 2.53 17.51
CA PRO A 3 -25.42 2.23 18.53
C PRO A 3 -26.05 0.85 18.43
N PHE A 4 -26.36 0.39 17.21
CA PHE A 4 -26.91 -0.95 16.98
C PHE A 4 -25.95 -2.04 17.42
N GLN A 5 -24.66 -1.89 17.10
CA GLN A 5 -23.62 -2.84 17.49
C GLN A 5 -23.49 -2.92 19.01
N ALA A 6 -23.47 -1.78 19.70
CA ALA A 6 -23.35 -1.75 21.17
C ALA A 6 -24.55 -2.40 21.87
N GLU A 7 -25.77 -2.15 21.39
CA GLU A 7 -26.98 -2.78 21.94
C GLU A 7 -27.00 -4.30 21.69
N THR A 8 -26.59 -4.71 20.49
CA THR A 8 -26.49 -6.13 20.13
C THR A 8 -25.48 -6.86 21.03
N GLU A 9 -24.29 -6.30 21.22
CA GLU A 9 -23.26 -6.86 22.10
C GLU A 9 -23.74 -6.96 23.55
N ALA A 10 -24.45 -5.94 24.07
CA ALA A 10 -25.02 -5.96 25.40
C ALA A 10 -26.08 -7.07 25.57
N ASN A 11 -26.97 -7.25 24.59
CA ASN A 11 -27.95 -8.33 24.59
C ASN A 11 -27.27 -9.71 24.53
N ILE A 12 -26.21 -9.84 23.74
CA ILE A 12 -25.48 -11.11 23.61
C ILE A 12 -24.82 -11.49 24.94
N ALA A 13 -24.15 -10.54 25.59
CA ALA A 13 -23.56 -10.75 26.91
C ALA A 13 -24.62 -11.09 27.97
N ARG A 14 -25.74 -10.34 27.98
CA ARG A 14 -26.84 -10.51 28.94
C ARG A 14 -27.47 -11.89 28.87
N TRP A 15 -27.77 -12.39 27.67
CA TRP A 15 -28.59 -13.58 27.49
C TRP A 15 -27.79 -14.84 27.19
N PHE A 16 -26.59 -14.72 26.61
CA PHE A 16 -25.78 -15.86 26.20
C PHE A 16 -24.42 -15.92 26.91
N GLY A 17 -24.07 -14.90 27.71
CA GLY A 17 -22.80 -14.87 28.46
C GLY A 17 -21.56 -14.82 27.56
N ILE A 18 -21.73 -14.42 26.29
CA ILE A 18 -20.63 -14.31 25.33
C ILE A 18 -20.15 -12.87 25.31
N GLU A 19 -18.88 -12.66 25.62
CA GLU A 19 -18.22 -11.35 25.53
C GLU A 19 -17.05 -11.39 24.54
N PRO A 20 -16.87 -10.34 23.71
CA PRO A 20 -15.68 -10.21 22.89
C PRO A 20 -14.45 -9.77 23.70
N PRO A 21 -13.23 -10.21 23.32
CA PRO A 21 -12.97 -11.26 22.35
C PRO A 21 -13.29 -12.64 22.94
N ASN A 22 -13.99 -13.47 22.18
CA ASN A 22 -14.27 -14.87 22.53
C ASN A 22 -13.26 -15.83 21.88
N ASP A 23 -13.34 -17.12 22.21
CA ASP A 23 -12.38 -18.13 21.72
C ASP A 23 -12.37 -18.30 20.20
N ALA A 24 -13.54 -18.25 19.55
CA ALA A 24 -13.61 -18.35 18.09
C ALA A 24 -12.94 -17.14 17.42
N ALA A 25 -13.20 -15.93 17.94
CA ALA A 25 -12.57 -14.70 17.47
C ALA A 25 -11.04 -14.75 17.65
N ARG A 26 -10.56 -15.28 18.80
CA ARG A 26 -9.12 -15.48 19.04
C ARG A 26 -8.48 -16.45 18.03
N ARG A 27 -9.14 -17.58 17.74
CA ARG A 27 -8.64 -18.55 16.75
C ARG A 27 -8.59 -17.95 15.35
N MET A 28 -9.66 -17.29 14.92
CA MET A 28 -9.69 -16.63 13.61
C MET A 28 -8.62 -15.53 13.49
N ALA A 29 -8.39 -14.76 14.56
CA ALA A 29 -7.30 -13.77 14.57
C ALA A 29 -5.91 -14.42 14.44
N ALA A 30 -5.69 -15.57 15.09
CA ALA A 30 -4.46 -16.33 14.96
C ALA A 30 -4.27 -16.87 13.53
N ASP A 31 -5.33 -17.36 12.89
CA ASP A 31 -5.30 -17.86 11.51
C ASP A 31 -4.95 -16.75 10.50
N LEU A 32 -5.37 -15.51 10.78
CA LEU A 32 -5.08 -14.35 9.92
C LEU A 32 -3.69 -13.75 10.14
N ALA A 33 -3.00 -14.10 11.23
CA ALA A 33 -1.72 -13.49 11.57
C ALA A 33 -0.65 -13.69 10.48
N SER A 34 -0.59 -14.89 9.89
CA SER A 34 0.35 -15.20 8.80
C SER A 34 0.04 -14.41 7.53
N THR A 35 -1.24 -14.25 7.20
CA THR A 35 -1.71 -13.45 6.06
C THR A 35 -1.34 -11.98 6.23
N ILE A 36 -1.56 -11.41 7.41
CA ILE A 36 -1.16 -10.03 7.73
C ILE A 36 0.35 -9.87 7.56
N ALA A 37 1.14 -10.79 8.12
CA ALA A 37 2.60 -10.77 7.98
C ALA A 37 3.06 -10.84 6.52
N ALA A 38 2.40 -11.66 5.70
CA ALA A 38 2.68 -11.76 4.26
C ALA A 38 2.40 -10.44 3.52
N PHE A 39 1.28 -9.78 3.83
CA PHE A 39 0.98 -8.46 3.25
C PHE A 39 1.96 -7.38 3.70
N MET A 40 2.39 -7.41 4.95
CA MET A 40 3.42 -6.48 5.45
C MET A 40 4.75 -6.71 4.72
N ALA A 41 5.18 -7.96 4.58
CA ALA A 41 6.38 -8.30 3.82
C ALA A 41 6.28 -7.82 2.37
N LEU A 42 5.16 -8.05 1.69
CA LEU A 42 4.93 -7.56 0.33
C LEU A 42 5.00 -6.03 0.26
N ARG A 43 4.34 -5.32 1.18
CA ARG A 43 4.38 -3.86 1.24
C ARG A 43 5.82 -3.36 1.39
N ASP A 44 6.63 -4.03 2.20
CA ASP A 44 8.02 -3.64 2.44
C ASP A 44 8.94 -3.93 1.23
N THR A 45 8.46 -4.71 0.25
CA THR A 45 9.13 -4.85 -1.07
C THR A 45 8.71 -3.82 -2.11
N LEU A 46 7.65 -3.03 -1.85
CA LEU A 46 7.20 -2.00 -2.77
C LEU A 46 8.16 -0.81 -2.68
N VAL A 47 9.18 -0.82 -3.53
CA VAL A 47 10.03 0.33 -3.82
C VAL A 47 9.34 1.13 -4.92
N PHE A 48 8.95 2.37 -4.61
CA PHE A 48 8.63 3.32 -5.67
C PHE A 48 9.93 3.64 -6.41
N GLU A 49 9.90 3.68 -7.74
CA GLU A 49 11.10 4.04 -8.49
C GLU A 49 11.59 5.44 -8.09
N ASP A 50 12.91 5.61 -8.02
CA ASP A 50 13.56 6.93 -7.87
C ASP A 50 13.38 7.80 -9.15
N GLU A 51 12.78 7.24 -10.20
CA GLU A 51 12.42 8.04 -11.37
C GLU A 51 11.42 9.13 -11.00
N PRO A 52 11.55 10.32 -11.62
CA PRO A 52 10.63 11.40 -11.37
C PRO A 52 9.21 10.99 -11.74
N SER A 53 8.40 10.72 -10.72
CA SER A 53 6.98 10.35 -10.83
C SER A 53 6.09 11.48 -11.37
N SER A 54 6.66 12.63 -11.73
CA SER A 54 5.99 13.71 -12.45
C SER A 54 6.41 13.75 -13.92
N PHE A 55 5.41 13.91 -14.80
CA PHE A 55 5.61 14.05 -16.25
C PHE A 55 6.64 15.14 -16.60
N GLU A 56 6.65 16.25 -15.86
CA GLU A 56 7.59 17.35 -16.10
C GLU A 56 9.06 16.96 -15.83
N ALA A 57 9.33 16.19 -14.79
CA ALA A 57 10.70 15.81 -14.47
C ALA A 57 11.19 14.63 -15.34
N ALA A 58 10.30 13.74 -15.79
CA ALA A 58 10.60 12.78 -16.87
C ALA A 58 10.90 13.50 -18.21
N LEU A 59 10.16 14.57 -18.53
CA LEU A 59 10.38 15.38 -19.72
C LEU A 59 11.71 16.17 -19.66
N GLN A 60 12.17 16.57 -18.48
CA GLN A 60 13.45 17.25 -18.35
C GLN A 60 14.64 16.27 -18.50
N ALA A 61 14.58 15.07 -17.89
CA ALA A 61 15.64 14.07 -18.01
C ALA A 61 15.88 13.61 -19.46
N THR A 62 14.83 13.57 -20.29
CA THR A 62 14.92 13.23 -21.72
C THR A 62 15.48 14.37 -22.59
N LYS A 63 15.42 15.62 -22.13
CA LYS A 63 16.05 16.76 -22.83
C LYS A 63 17.56 16.78 -22.65
N ASP A 64 18.04 16.46 -21.44
CA ASP A 64 19.48 16.46 -21.13
C ASP A 64 20.25 15.38 -21.91
N THR A 65 19.56 14.35 -22.42
CA THR A 65 20.10 13.33 -23.34
C THR A 65 19.98 13.70 -24.83
N GLY A 66 19.17 14.70 -25.18
CA GLY A 66 18.93 15.14 -26.57
C GLY A 66 19.97 16.11 -27.13
N ASP A 67 20.69 16.85 -26.27
CA ASP A 67 21.66 17.88 -26.70
C ASP A 67 23.06 17.34 -27.04
N ALA A 68 23.35 16.07 -26.76
CA ALA A 68 24.64 15.46 -27.11
C ALA A 68 24.73 14.94 -28.56
N ALA A 69 23.64 14.97 -29.34
CA ALA A 69 23.53 14.32 -30.64
C ALA A 69 23.42 15.26 -31.87
N THR A 70 23.72 16.57 -31.75
CA THR A 70 23.77 17.45 -32.93
C THR A 70 24.95 18.42 -32.90
N GLY A 71 26.12 17.93 -33.33
CA GLY A 71 27.36 18.70 -33.31
C GLY A 71 28.33 18.42 -34.45
N THR A 72 27.87 18.16 -35.68
CA THR A 72 28.72 18.24 -36.88
C THR A 72 27.99 18.98 -38.00
N LYS A 73 28.07 20.32 -37.94
CA LYS A 73 27.70 21.22 -39.02
C LYS A 73 28.74 21.08 -40.14
N GLY A 74 28.30 20.76 -41.35
CA GLY A 74 29.16 20.65 -42.53
C GLY A 74 29.83 21.98 -42.91
N ALA A 75 30.99 21.86 -43.55
CA ALA A 75 31.57 22.91 -44.39
C ALA A 75 32.17 22.23 -45.63
N GLY A 76 31.60 22.52 -46.80
CA GLY A 76 32.19 22.18 -48.10
C GLY A 76 33.10 23.31 -48.57
N ALA A 77 34.19 22.94 -49.22
CA ALA A 77 34.90 23.60 -50.34
C ALA A 77 36.08 22.70 -50.75
#